data_AF-A0A0L8FWI9-F1
#
_entry.id   AF-A0A0L8FWI9-F1
#
_cell.length_a   1.000
_cell.length_b   1.000
_cell.length_c   1.000
_cell.angle_alpha   90.00
_cell.angle_beta   90.00
_cell.angle_gamma   90.00
#
_symmetry.space_group_name_H-M   'P 1'
#
loop_
_entity.id
_entity.type
_entity.pdbx_description
1 polymer ?
#
loop_
_entity_poly.entity_id
_entity_poly.type
_entity_poly.pdbx_seq_one_letter_code
_entity_poly.pdbx_strand_id
1 'polypeptide(L)'
;MTAFKMKLCLWDSKLECENFTPFLNLNIFLDEDGLQVVADILDIMKQHVLILHAEIQRDFTDLQNCKNVHRFITNPFAISVVDLPSEDYVIQEQFIDLLNDGGAKNAFRNMYCSEFWIEMMQSYPDVTKLALKFIVPFATMYECETGFATLLTIKTKAHSKLDVAHDMRIALSKMQPNIEDILQTKQVPPSH
;
A
#
# COMPACT_ATOMS: atom_id res chain seq x y z
N MET A 1 -9.16 -0.41 -6.09
CA MET A 1 -10.18 -1.41 -5.70
C MET A 1 -11.52 -0.79 -5.27
N THR A 2 -11.55 0.17 -4.33
CA THR A 2 -12.81 0.82 -3.87
C THR A 2 -13.63 1.41 -5.03
N ALA A 3 -12.99 2.16 -5.94
CA ALA A 3 -13.68 2.73 -7.11
C ALA A 3 -14.27 1.66 -8.04
N PHE A 4 -13.64 0.48 -8.13
CA PHE A 4 -14.14 -0.61 -8.97
C PHE A 4 -15.37 -1.28 -8.34
N LYS A 5 -15.36 -1.52 -7.02
CA LYS A 5 -16.56 -1.97 -6.29
C LYS A 5 -17.75 -1.00 -6.47
N MET A 6 -17.49 0.31 -6.36
CA MET A 6 -18.54 1.32 -6.59
C MET A 6 -19.06 1.31 -8.03
N LYS A 7 -18.19 1.06 -9.02
CA LYS A 7 -18.60 0.89 -10.42
C LYS A 7 -19.46 -0.35 -10.62
N LEU A 8 -19.14 -1.48 -9.96
CA LEU A 8 -19.97 -2.70 -10.02
C LEU A 8 -21.38 -2.46 -9.45
N CYS A 9 -21.50 -1.79 -8.29
CA CYS A 9 -22.81 -1.40 -7.75
C CYS A 9 -23.57 -0.44 -8.68
N LEU A 10 -22.86 0.48 -9.33
CA LEU A 10 -23.47 1.37 -10.32
C LEU A 10 -23.97 0.56 -11.54
N TRP A 11 -23.18 -0.38 -12.06
CA TRP A 11 -23.57 -1.22 -13.19
C TRP A 11 -24.76 -2.11 -12.86
N ASP A 12 -24.78 -2.70 -11.67
CA ASP A 12 -25.92 -3.46 -11.15
C ASP A 12 -27.21 -2.61 -11.17
N SER A 13 -27.17 -1.41 -10.58
CA SER A 13 -28.32 -0.48 -10.58
C SER A 13 -28.75 -0.03 -11.99
N LYS A 14 -27.83 0.01 -12.95
CA LYS A 14 -28.10 0.41 -14.33
C LYS A 14 -28.72 -0.73 -15.12
N LEU A 15 -28.29 -1.97 -14.89
CA LEU A 15 -28.90 -3.16 -15.50
C LEU A 15 -30.33 -3.39 -14.99
N GLU A 16 -30.63 -3.06 -13.73
CA GLU A 16 -32.01 -3.10 -13.22
C GLU A 16 -32.96 -2.13 -13.95
N CYS A 17 -32.44 -1.00 -14.42
CA CYS A 17 -33.20 -0.01 -15.20
C CYS A 17 -33.08 -0.22 -16.71
N GLU A 18 -32.60 -1.39 -17.17
CA GLU A 18 -32.32 -1.69 -18.59
C GLU A 18 -31.45 -0.62 -19.28
N ASN A 19 -30.55 0.01 -18.51
CA ASN A 19 -29.69 1.08 -18.96
C ASN A 19 -28.28 0.57 -19.26
N PHE A 20 -27.99 0.39 -20.54
CA PHE A 20 -26.72 -0.14 -21.02
C PHE A 20 -25.64 0.91 -21.27
N THR A 21 -25.87 2.19 -20.92
CA THR A 21 -24.88 3.27 -21.09
C THR A 21 -23.47 2.96 -20.55
N PRO A 22 -23.27 2.18 -19.47
CA PRO A 22 -21.92 1.85 -19.00
C PRO A 22 -21.16 0.86 -19.90
N PHE A 23 -21.86 0.16 -20.80
CA PHE A 23 -21.32 -0.89 -21.67
C PHE A 23 -21.19 -0.37 -23.10
N LEU A 24 -20.23 0.53 -23.32
CA LEU A 24 -20.07 1.23 -24.61
C LEU A 24 -19.96 0.28 -25.80
N ASN A 25 -19.17 -0.80 -25.68
CA ASN A 25 -19.01 -1.80 -26.74
C ASN A 25 -20.31 -2.57 -27.03
N LEU A 26 -21.14 -2.80 -26.01
CA LEU A 26 -22.45 -3.42 -26.20
C LEU A 26 -23.38 -2.48 -26.95
N ASN A 27 -23.43 -1.20 -26.58
CA ASN A 27 -24.26 -0.22 -27.29
C ASN A 27 -23.84 -0.06 -28.75
N ILE A 28 -22.52 0.01 -29.03
CA ILE A 28 -22.01 0.09 -30.40
C ILE A 28 -22.47 -1.13 -31.21
N PHE A 29 -22.35 -2.34 -30.64
CA PHE A 29 -22.79 -3.58 -31.29
C PHE A 29 -24.31 -3.62 -31.54
N LEU A 30 -25.11 -3.18 -30.56
CA LEU A 30 -26.57 -3.11 -30.69
C LEU A 30 -27.02 -2.09 -31.73
N ASP A 31 -26.34 -0.94 -31.80
CA ASP A 31 -26.63 0.15 -32.74
C ASP A 31 -26.22 -0.22 -34.18
N GLU A 32 -25.08 -0.91 -34.36
CA GLU A 32 -24.58 -1.34 -35.67
C GLU A 32 -25.47 -2.44 -36.29
N ASP A 33 -25.94 -3.40 -35.47
CA ASP A 33 -26.74 -4.55 -35.94
C ASP A 33 -28.27 -4.34 -35.77
N GLY A 34 -28.71 -3.21 -35.20
CA GLY A 34 -30.13 -2.92 -34.93
C GLY A 34 -30.77 -3.89 -33.94
N LEU A 35 -29.98 -4.42 -33.01
CA LEU A 35 -30.38 -5.47 -32.07
C LEU A 35 -30.89 -4.88 -30.75
N GLN A 36 -31.72 -5.66 -30.05
CA GLN A 36 -32.18 -5.37 -28.69
C GLN A 36 -31.64 -6.47 -27.75
N VAL A 37 -31.34 -6.10 -26.51
CA VAL A 37 -30.91 -7.08 -25.51
C VAL A 37 -32.11 -7.95 -25.13
N VAL A 38 -31.98 -9.26 -25.35
CA VAL A 38 -33.02 -10.23 -24.95
C VAL A 38 -32.98 -10.44 -23.44
N ALA A 39 -34.13 -10.70 -22.82
CA ALA A 39 -34.25 -10.89 -21.36
C ALA A 39 -33.25 -11.91 -20.81
N ASP A 40 -33.02 -13.03 -21.51
CA ASP A 40 -32.05 -14.05 -21.10
C ASP A 40 -30.61 -13.51 -21.02
N ILE A 41 -30.22 -12.62 -21.93
CA ILE A 41 -28.90 -11.99 -21.95
C ILE A 41 -28.79 -10.98 -20.80
N LEU A 42 -29.85 -10.22 -20.54
CA LEU A 42 -29.91 -9.29 -19.42
C LEU A 42 -29.73 -10.02 -18.08
N ASP A 43 -30.39 -11.16 -17.90
CA ASP A 43 -30.24 -11.99 -16.71
C ASP A 43 -28.82 -12.53 -16.55
N ILE A 44 -28.19 -12.98 -17.64
CA ILE A 44 -26.77 -13.40 -17.63
C ILE A 44 -25.86 -12.23 -17.21
N MET A 45 -26.10 -11.02 -17.72
CA MET A 45 -25.31 -9.84 -17.37
C MET A 45 -25.46 -9.49 -15.89
N LYS A 46 -26.69 -9.49 -15.36
CA LYS A 46 -26.96 -9.26 -13.93
C LYS A 46 -26.27 -10.31 -13.07
N GLN A 47 -26.41 -11.58 -13.42
CA GLN A 47 -25.77 -12.68 -12.70
C GLN A 47 -24.24 -12.55 -12.72
N HIS A 48 -23.66 -12.15 -13.86
CA HIS A 48 -22.22 -11.98 -13.96
C HIS A 48 -21.68 -10.85 -13.09
N VAL A 49 -22.37 -9.69 -13.05
CA VAL A 49 -22.01 -8.56 -12.17
C VAL A 49 -22.09 -8.97 -10.70
N LEU A 50 -23.11 -9.74 -10.31
CA LEU A 50 -23.26 -10.26 -8.95
C LEU A 50 -22.12 -11.23 -8.57
N ILE A 51 -21.76 -12.15 -9.46
CA ILE A 51 -20.64 -13.09 -9.25
C ILE A 51 -19.33 -12.32 -9.10
N LEU A 52 -19.04 -11.39 -10.01
CA LEU A 52 -17.84 -10.53 -9.96
C LEU A 52 -17.77 -9.76 -8.64
N HIS A 53 -18.90 -9.19 -8.19
CA HIS A 53 -18.95 -8.49 -6.91
C HIS A 53 -18.62 -9.43 -5.75
N ALA A 54 -19.17 -10.65 -5.73
CA ALA A 54 -18.92 -11.64 -4.69
C ALA A 54 -17.47 -12.14 -4.70
N GLU A 55 -16.88 -12.41 -5.86
CA GLU A 55 -15.49 -12.84 -6.00
C GLU A 55 -14.52 -11.75 -5.53
N ILE A 56 -14.74 -10.50 -5.93
CA ILE A 56 -13.92 -9.36 -5.48
C ILE A 56 -14.14 -9.07 -3.99
N GLN A 57 -15.31 -9.36 -3.44
CA GLN A 57 -15.51 -9.29 -2.01
C GLN A 57 -14.64 -10.34 -1.29
N ARG A 58 -14.69 -11.59 -1.76
CA ARG A 58 -13.98 -12.74 -1.20
C ARG A 58 -12.47 -12.59 -1.29
N ASP A 59 -11.95 -12.28 -2.48
CA ASP A 59 -10.51 -12.27 -2.77
C ASP A 59 -9.80 -11.04 -2.21
N PHE A 60 -10.55 -10.00 -1.82
CA PHE A 60 -10.01 -8.78 -1.22
C PHE A 60 -10.55 -8.53 0.19
N THR A 61 -10.95 -9.57 0.92
CA THR A 61 -11.35 -9.46 2.33
C THR A 61 -10.22 -8.87 3.18
N ASP A 62 -8.98 -9.30 2.89
CA ASP A 62 -7.75 -8.80 3.52
C ASP A 62 -7.53 -7.31 3.30
N LEU A 63 -8.09 -6.73 2.23
CA LEU A 63 -7.95 -5.30 1.95
C LEU A 63 -8.67 -4.44 3.00
N GLN A 64 -9.79 -4.92 3.58
CA GLN A 64 -10.47 -4.17 4.64
C GLN A 64 -9.66 -4.19 5.94
N ASN A 65 -9.08 -5.33 6.29
CA ASN A 65 -8.14 -5.41 7.40
C ASN A 65 -6.94 -4.49 7.15
N CYS A 66 -6.38 -4.48 5.93
CA CYS A 66 -5.30 -3.56 5.56
C CYS A 66 -5.72 -2.07 5.66
N LYS A 67 -6.97 -1.71 5.36
CA LYS A 67 -7.46 -0.33 5.53
C LYS A 67 -7.54 0.06 7.00
N ASN A 68 -8.02 -0.83 7.86
CA ASN A 68 -8.09 -0.58 9.29
C ASN A 68 -6.69 -0.47 9.91
N VAL A 69 -5.78 -1.38 9.54
CA VAL A 69 -4.35 -1.31 9.88
C VAL A 69 -3.75 0.01 9.42
N HIS A 70 -3.98 0.42 8.17
CA HIS A 70 -3.47 1.67 7.64
C HIS A 70 -4.01 2.89 8.41
N ARG A 71 -5.33 2.96 8.67
CA ARG A 71 -5.92 4.06 9.44
C ARG A 71 -5.40 4.09 10.86
N PHE A 72 -5.27 2.94 11.51
CA PHE A 72 -4.67 2.81 12.84
C PHE A 72 -3.26 3.42 12.86
N ILE A 73 -2.39 3.04 11.94
CA ILE A 73 -1.01 3.52 11.88
C ILE A 73 -0.95 5.02 11.54
N THR A 74 -1.70 5.45 10.53
CA THR A 74 -1.61 6.81 9.98
C THR A 74 -2.34 7.86 10.80
N ASN A 75 -3.40 7.49 11.51
CA ASN A 75 -4.12 8.39 12.40
C ASN A 75 -4.87 7.58 13.48
N PRO A 76 -4.17 7.18 14.56
CA PRO A 76 -4.79 6.41 15.64
C PRO A 76 -5.96 7.16 16.29
N PHE A 77 -5.92 8.49 16.33
CA PHE A 77 -6.96 9.33 16.94
C PHE A 77 -8.25 9.49 16.11
N ALA A 78 -8.32 8.90 14.91
CA ALA A 78 -9.48 8.96 14.02
C ALA A 78 -10.13 7.59 13.77
N ILE A 79 -9.79 6.59 14.58
CA ILE A 79 -10.39 5.26 14.53
C ILE A 79 -11.06 4.91 15.86
N SER A 80 -12.01 3.98 15.81
CA SER A 80 -12.61 3.41 17.02
C SER A 80 -11.80 2.21 17.50
N VAL A 81 -11.93 1.86 18.78
CA VAL A 81 -11.32 0.68 19.39
C VAL A 81 -11.78 -0.61 18.68
N VAL A 82 -13.03 -0.63 18.19
CA VAL A 82 -13.58 -1.77 17.43
C VAL A 82 -12.93 -1.99 16.07
N ASP A 83 -12.28 -0.94 15.52
CA ASP A 83 -11.59 -1.00 14.24
C ASP A 83 -10.09 -1.37 14.40
N LEU A 84 -9.64 -1.59 15.64
CA LEU A 84 -8.26 -1.94 15.93
C LEU A 84 -7.91 -3.32 15.33
N PRO A 85 -6.73 -3.53 14.72
CA PRO A 85 -6.34 -4.82 14.15
C PRO A 85 -5.87 -5.80 15.24
N SER A 86 -6.55 -5.84 16.38
CA SER A 86 -6.31 -6.76 17.50
C SER A 86 -7.56 -6.90 18.37
N GLU A 87 -7.90 -8.13 18.72
CA GLU A 87 -8.92 -8.47 19.72
C GLU A 87 -8.35 -8.63 21.13
N ASP A 88 -7.03 -8.43 21.31
CA ASP A 88 -6.38 -8.51 22.61
C ASP A 88 -6.84 -7.37 23.53
N TYR A 89 -7.46 -7.75 24.66
CA TYR A 89 -7.99 -6.84 25.65
C TYR A 89 -6.96 -5.85 26.19
N VAL A 90 -5.72 -6.29 26.43
CA VAL A 90 -4.65 -5.43 26.99
C VAL A 90 -4.28 -4.33 25.99
N ILE A 91 -4.23 -4.69 24.71
CA ILE A 91 -3.96 -3.73 23.63
C ILE A 91 -5.14 -2.75 23.51
N GLN A 92 -6.38 -3.22 23.62
CA GLN A 92 -7.56 -2.37 23.53
C GLN A 92 -7.66 -1.37 24.69
N GLU A 93 -7.42 -1.79 25.93
CA GLU A 93 -7.36 -0.87 27.08
C GLU A 93 -6.29 0.20 26.89
N GLN A 94 -5.07 -0.22 26.55
CA GLN A 94 -3.96 0.70 26.36
C GLN A 94 -4.21 1.65 25.18
N PHE A 95 -4.91 1.19 24.14
CA PHE A 95 -5.32 2.05 23.03
C PHE A 95 -6.37 3.07 23.47
N ILE A 96 -7.33 2.69 24.33
CA ILE A 96 -8.31 3.63 24.91
C ILE A 96 -7.58 4.72 25.70
N ASP A 97 -6.59 4.35 26.52
CA ASP A 97 -5.80 5.32 27.27
C ASP A 97 -5.05 6.27 26.32
N LEU A 98 -4.40 5.73 25.29
CA LEU A 98 -3.71 6.53 24.27
C LEU A 98 -4.64 7.54 23.58
N LEU A 99 -5.87 7.14 23.24
CA LEU A 99 -6.86 8.01 22.59
C LEU A 99 -7.28 9.20 23.46
N ASN A 100 -7.25 9.01 24.78
CA ASN A 100 -7.65 10.01 25.78
C ASN A 100 -6.46 10.83 26.32
N ASP A 101 -5.24 10.51 25.91
CA ASP A 101 -4.05 11.28 26.24
C ASP A 101 -3.90 12.51 25.34
N GLY A 102 -4.19 13.69 25.91
CA GLY A 102 -4.03 14.97 25.23
C GLY A 102 -2.58 15.30 24.86
N GLY A 103 -1.61 14.82 25.65
CA GLY A 103 -0.18 14.94 25.38
C GLY A 103 0.21 14.10 24.16
N ALA A 104 -0.20 12.84 24.10
CA ALA A 104 0.02 11.96 22.95
C ALA A 104 -0.63 12.54 21.68
N LYS A 105 -1.86 13.06 21.78
CA LYS A 105 -2.54 13.72 20.65
C LYS A 105 -1.80 14.95 20.14
N ASN A 106 -1.20 15.73 21.05
CA ASN A 106 -0.37 16.87 20.66
C ASN A 106 0.96 16.41 20.05
N ALA A 107 1.60 15.40 20.64
CA ALA A 107 2.83 14.80 20.11
C ALA A 107 2.64 14.35 18.65
N PHE A 108 1.57 13.59 18.38
CA PHE A 108 1.23 13.12 17.03
C PHE A 108 1.09 14.24 16.00
N ARG A 109 0.58 15.42 16.38
CA ARG A 109 0.46 16.57 15.45
C ARG A 109 1.79 17.22 15.09
N ASN A 110 2.83 16.99 15.90
CA ASN A 110 4.10 17.69 15.83
C ASN A 110 5.27 16.78 15.38
N MET A 111 5.04 15.50 15.11
CA MET A 111 6.09 14.55 14.71
C MET A 111 5.64 13.61 13.59
N TYR A 112 6.58 12.92 12.95
CA TYR A 112 6.25 11.95 11.93
C TYR A 112 5.61 10.69 12.54
N CYS A 113 4.77 10.00 11.77
CA CYS A 113 4.06 8.79 12.21
C CYS A 113 5.01 7.73 12.79
N SER A 114 6.14 7.45 12.14
CA SER A 114 7.13 6.49 12.64
C SER A 114 7.76 6.90 13.97
N GLU A 115 8.03 8.20 14.16
CA GLU A 115 8.61 8.74 15.39
C GLU A 115 7.59 8.70 16.52
N PHE A 116 6.33 9.02 16.23
CA PHE A 116 5.23 8.92 17.18
C PHE A 116 5.12 7.54 17.80
N TRP A 117 5.09 6.49 16.97
CA TRP A 117 5.00 5.13 17.49
C TRP A 117 6.22 4.77 18.33
N ILE A 118 7.42 5.22 17.97
CA ILE A 118 8.62 4.98 18.78
C ILE A 118 8.52 5.69 20.15
N GLU A 119 8.06 6.94 20.18
CA GLU A 119 7.90 7.72 21.41
C GLU A 119 6.86 7.10 22.35
N MET A 120 5.78 6.54 21.80
CA MET A 120 4.72 5.89 22.59
C MET A 120 5.15 4.55 23.21
N MET A 121 6.32 4.02 22.86
CA MET A 121 6.78 2.71 23.32
C MET A 121 6.89 2.59 24.86
N GLN A 122 7.23 3.69 25.54
CA GLN A 122 7.38 3.66 27.00
C GLN A 122 6.03 3.68 27.73
N SER A 123 5.10 4.53 27.28
CA SER A 123 3.81 4.74 27.94
C SER A 123 2.74 3.74 27.47
N TYR A 124 2.82 3.31 26.21
CA TYR A 124 1.83 2.46 25.55
C TYR A 124 2.52 1.32 24.76
N PRO A 125 3.27 0.43 25.43
CA PRO A 125 4.14 -0.55 24.78
C PRO A 125 3.43 -1.57 23.87
N ASP A 126 2.25 -2.04 24.20
CA ASP A 126 1.59 -3.16 23.51
C ASP A 126 0.86 -2.72 22.24
N VAL A 127 0.17 -1.57 22.29
CA VAL A 127 -0.38 -0.92 21.08
C VAL A 127 0.74 -0.40 20.18
N THR A 128 1.84 0.06 20.76
CA THR A 128 3.04 0.45 20.00
C THR A 128 3.67 -0.73 19.29
N LYS A 129 3.89 -1.86 19.98
CA LYS A 129 4.38 -3.10 19.35
C LYS A 129 3.48 -3.54 18.20
N LEU A 130 2.17 -3.44 18.37
CA LEU A 130 1.21 -3.74 17.31
C LEU A 130 1.41 -2.83 16.09
N ALA A 131 1.54 -1.51 16.30
CA ALA A 131 1.82 -0.57 15.21
C ALA A 131 3.16 -0.87 14.52
N LEU A 132 4.23 -1.09 15.30
CA LEU A 132 5.56 -1.38 14.76
C LEU A 132 5.61 -2.70 13.98
N LYS A 133 4.83 -3.72 14.39
CA LYS A 133 4.67 -4.97 13.63
C LYS A 133 4.22 -4.72 12.19
N PHE A 134 3.41 -3.69 11.97
CA PHE A 134 2.98 -3.31 10.63
C PHE A 134 3.91 -2.29 9.98
N ILE A 135 4.57 -1.40 10.71
CA ILE A 135 5.47 -0.39 10.10
C ILE A 135 6.78 -1.02 9.60
N VAL A 136 7.37 -1.95 10.38
CA VAL A 136 8.70 -2.52 10.08
C VAL A 136 8.73 -3.29 8.74
N PRO A 137 7.79 -4.20 8.44
CA PRO A 137 7.76 -4.89 7.15
C PRO A 137 7.68 -3.93 5.97
N PHE A 138 6.91 -2.83 6.07
CA PHE A 138 6.82 -1.83 5.01
C PHE A 138 8.14 -1.11 4.77
N ALA A 139 8.85 -0.72 5.84
CA ALA A 139 10.17 -0.13 5.71
C ALA A 139 11.16 -1.12 5.06
N THR A 140 11.15 -2.39 5.49
CA THR A 140 12.05 -3.41 4.92
C THR A 140 11.70 -3.75 3.46
N MET A 141 10.41 -3.78 3.11
CA MET A 141 9.94 -4.04 1.75
C MET A 141 10.32 -2.88 0.83
N TYR A 142 10.12 -1.63 1.26
CA TYR A 142 10.53 -0.46 0.49
C TYR A 142 12.05 -0.40 0.28
N GLU A 143 12.85 -0.68 1.31
CA GLU A 143 14.31 -0.75 1.19
C GLU A 143 14.74 -1.92 0.28
N CYS A 144 14.02 -3.05 0.32
CA CYS A 144 14.25 -4.20 -0.55
C CYS A 144 13.91 -3.90 -2.03
N GLU A 145 12.75 -3.29 -2.29
CA GLU A 145 12.34 -2.81 -3.61
C GLU A 145 13.31 -1.78 -4.17
N THR A 146 13.76 -0.84 -3.34
CA THR A 146 14.80 0.14 -3.69
C THR A 146 16.12 -0.55 -3.99
N GLY A 147 16.48 -1.58 -3.22
CA GLY A 147 17.61 -2.46 -3.48
C GLY A 147 17.54 -3.16 -4.83
N PHE A 148 16.38 -3.74 -5.16
CA PHE A 148 16.13 -4.40 -6.43
C PHE A 148 16.05 -3.42 -7.61
N ALA A 149 15.48 -2.24 -7.44
CA ALA A 149 15.47 -1.20 -8.47
C ALA A 149 16.90 -0.69 -8.76
N THR A 150 17.71 -0.52 -7.72
CA THR A 150 19.13 -0.20 -7.83
C THR A 150 19.89 -1.33 -8.53
N LEU A 151 19.64 -2.59 -8.18
CA LEU A 151 20.20 -3.77 -8.87
C LEU A 151 19.91 -3.72 -10.37
N LEU A 152 18.65 -3.54 -10.72
CA LEU A 152 18.19 -3.51 -12.09
C LEU A 152 18.87 -2.37 -12.85
N THR A 153 18.97 -1.20 -12.23
CA THR A 153 19.65 -0.03 -12.81
C THR A 153 21.14 -0.30 -13.07
N ILE A 154 21.85 -0.87 -12.10
CA ILE A 154 23.27 -1.24 -12.23
C ILE A 154 23.44 -2.27 -13.35
N LYS A 155 22.61 -3.32 -13.36
CA LYS A 155 22.66 -4.40 -14.36
C LYS A 155 22.35 -3.91 -15.78
N THR A 156 21.40 -2.99 -15.94
CA THR A 156 21.05 -2.44 -17.26
C THR A 156 22.11 -1.46 -17.77
N LYS A 157 22.80 -0.73 -16.89
CA LYS A 157 23.89 0.19 -17.28
C LYS A 157 25.24 -0.51 -17.47
N ALA A 158 25.55 -1.51 -16.64
CA ALA A 158 26.79 -2.27 -16.71
C ALA A 158 26.64 -3.47 -17.66
N HIS A 159 26.64 -3.22 -18.96
CA HIS A 159 26.61 -4.26 -20.00
C HIS A 159 27.87 -5.18 -20.03
N SER A 160 28.80 -5.07 -19.07
CA SER A 160 30.07 -5.79 -19.05
C SER A 160 30.68 -5.94 -17.65
N LYS A 161 30.93 -7.20 -17.22
CA LYS A 161 31.95 -7.67 -16.25
C LYS A 161 32.20 -6.88 -14.94
N LEU A 162 31.21 -6.22 -14.36
CA LEU A 162 31.36 -5.57 -13.04
C LEU A 162 30.82 -6.46 -11.89
N ASP A 163 31.51 -6.42 -10.74
CA ASP A 163 31.09 -7.09 -9.51
C ASP A 163 29.94 -6.32 -8.87
N VAL A 164 28.74 -6.79 -9.20
CA VAL A 164 27.46 -6.21 -8.78
C VAL A 164 27.37 -6.02 -7.26
N ALA A 165 28.01 -6.88 -6.46
CA ALA A 165 27.93 -6.80 -5.01
C ALA A 165 28.60 -5.53 -4.43
N HIS A 166 29.72 -5.11 -5.02
CA HIS A 166 30.44 -3.91 -4.57
C HIS A 166 29.68 -2.63 -4.95
N ASP A 167 29.17 -2.58 -6.17
CA ASP A 167 28.43 -1.41 -6.69
C ASP A 167 27.10 -1.22 -5.97
N MET A 168 26.40 -2.31 -5.63
CA MET A 168 25.20 -2.25 -4.80
C MET A 168 25.50 -1.71 -3.40
N ARG A 169 26.61 -2.14 -2.78
CA ARG A 169 27.00 -1.67 -1.46
C ARG A 169 27.26 -0.16 -1.46
N ILE A 170 27.89 0.36 -2.50
CA ILE A 170 28.12 1.81 -2.67
C ILE A 170 26.80 2.53 -2.93
N ALA A 171 25.98 2.03 -3.86
CA ALA A 171 24.75 2.71 -4.28
C ALA A 171 23.65 2.75 -3.20
N LEU A 172 23.61 1.74 -2.31
CA LEU A 172 22.66 1.68 -1.19
C LEU A 172 23.22 2.30 0.10
N SER A 173 24.49 2.67 0.13
CA SER A 173 25.11 3.31 1.28
C SER A 173 24.62 4.75 1.41
N LYS A 174 24.20 5.13 2.62
CA LYS A 174 23.93 6.54 3.00
C LYS A 174 25.21 7.31 3.37
N MET A 175 26.37 6.64 3.34
CA MET A 175 27.66 7.21 3.70
C MET A 175 28.23 8.00 2.52
N GLN A 176 28.57 9.27 2.73
CA GLN A 176 29.23 10.07 1.70
C GLN A 176 30.69 9.60 1.52
N PRO A 177 31.16 9.42 0.26
CA PRO A 177 32.54 9.04 0.04
C PRO A 177 33.47 10.17 0.47
N ASN A 178 34.46 9.85 1.29
CA ASN A 178 35.54 10.78 1.62
C ASN A 178 36.50 10.87 0.43
N ILE A 179 36.22 11.79 -0.50
CA ILE A 179 36.95 11.94 -1.76
C ILE A 179 38.43 12.31 -1.49
N GLU A 180 38.69 13.07 -0.43
CA GLU A 180 40.03 13.53 -0.07
C GLU A 180 40.96 12.34 0.28
N ASP A 181 40.47 11.37 1.05
CA ASP A 181 41.20 10.14 1.40
C ASP A 181 41.42 9.21 0.19
N ILE A 182 40.43 9.13 -0.71
CA ILE A 182 40.51 8.32 -1.93
C ILE A 182 41.59 8.86 -2.87
N LEU A 183 41.69 10.19 -2.98
CA LEU A 183 42.70 10.86 -3.81
C LEU A 183 44.11 10.68 -3.25
N GLN A 184 44.27 10.57 -1.93
CA GLN A 184 45.57 10.30 -1.32
C GLN A 184 46.03 8.84 -1.45
N THR A 185 45.09 7.89 -1.55
CA THR A 185 45.40 6.45 -1.60
C THR A 185 45.57 5.89 -3.02
N LYS A 186 45.05 6.57 -4.06
CA LYS A 186 45.28 6.18 -5.46
C LYS A 186 46.35 7.06 -6.12
N GLN A 187 47.58 6.55 -6.24
CA GLN A 187 48.56 7.09 -7.18
C GLN A 187 48.05 6.88 -8.62
N VAL A 188 47.86 7.98 -9.36
CA VAL A 188 47.56 7.98 -10.79
C VAL A 188 48.80 7.44 -11.52
N PRO A 189 48.73 6.32 -12.26
CA PRO A 189 49.84 5.91 -13.11
C PRO A 189 50.05 6.99 -14.19
N PRO A 190 51.29 7.37 -14.53
CA PRO A 190 51.53 8.34 -15.58
C PRO A 190 51.00 7.78 -16.91
N SER A 191 50.16 8.58 -17.59
CA SER A 191 49.67 8.27 -18.94
C SER A 191 50.83 8.17 -19.93
N HIS A 192 50.75 7.19 -20.83
CA HIS A 192 51.64 7.01 -21.99
C HIS A 192 51.31 7.97 -23.12
#